data_AF-A0A8J7SP24-F1
#
_entry.id   AF-A0A8J7SP24-F1
#
_cell.length_a   1.000
_cell.length_b   1.000
_cell.length_c   1.000
_cell.angle_alpha   90.00
_cell.angle_beta   90.00
_cell.angle_gamma   90.00
#
_symmetry.space_group_name_H-M   'P 1'
#
loop_
_entity.id
_entity.type
_entity.pdbx_description
1 polymer ?
#
loop_
_entity_poly.entity_id
_entity_poly.type
_entity_poly.pdbx_seq_one_letter_code
_entity_poly.pdbx_strand_id
1 'polypeptide(L)'
;MSENAGKLELYLRYRASLIDYATPIVGSRSWAEDLVQEAYFRFMPQDGADRPVDQPVAYLYRIVRNLALDWRRRTIAEDQRDKAFRSVSDPHPMVPSPEDRALYSDELAEVDRALSELPDKMRLAFEMHRLGEAPLREIAERLDISVATAGRWTQQAHAHIARRLRDSES
;
A
#
# COMPACT_ATOMS: atom_id res chain seq x y z
N MET A 1 4.86 17.87 25.34
CA MET A 1 5.83 16.76 25.48
C MET A 1 5.19 15.37 25.60
N SER A 2 3.90 15.22 25.94
CA SER A 2 3.26 13.90 26.17
C SER A 2 2.86 13.11 24.91
N GLU A 3 2.64 13.77 23.77
CA GLU A 3 1.97 13.15 22.60
C GLU A 3 2.94 12.51 21.59
N ASN A 4 4.15 13.04 21.47
CA ASN A 4 5.24 12.39 20.72
C ASN A 4 5.64 11.04 21.34
N ALA A 5 5.56 10.91 22.67
CA ALA A 5 5.78 9.63 23.35
C ALA A 5 4.70 8.60 22.96
N GLY A 6 3.44 9.02 22.84
CA GLY A 6 2.34 8.16 22.38
C GLY A 6 2.47 7.73 20.92
N LYS A 7 2.89 8.65 20.02
CA LYS A 7 3.16 8.31 18.60
C LYS A 7 4.35 7.36 18.44
N LEU A 8 5.41 7.56 19.23
CA LEU A 8 6.55 6.64 19.26
C LEU A 8 6.16 5.26 19.78
N GLU A 9 5.40 5.18 20.88
CA GLU A 9 4.92 3.91 21.41
C GLU A 9 4.04 3.17 20.40
N LEU A 10 3.14 3.90 19.74
CA LEU A 10 2.31 3.34 18.67
C LEU A 10 3.17 2.81 17.51
N TYR A 11 4.14 3.60 17.04
CA TYR A 11 5.06 3.17 15.99
C TYR A 11 5.83 1.90 16.40
N LEU A 12 6.43 1.88 17.58
CA LEU A 12 7.19 0.73 18.07
C LEU A 12 6.31 -0.52 18.19
N ARG A 13 5.07 -0.36 18.64
CA ARG A 13 4.09 -1.45 18.74
C ARG A 13 3.77 -2.07 17.39
N TYR A 14 3.63 -1.26 16.34
CA TYR A 14 3.24 -1.73 15.00
C TYR A 14 4.41 -1.90 14.02
N ARG A 15 5.65 -1.55 14.40
CA ARG A 15 6.82 -1.54 13.50
C ARG A 15 7.01 -2.88 12.79
N ALA A 16 7.02 -3.98 13.52
CA ALA A 16 7.19 -5.32 12.94
C ALA A 16 6.09 -5.61 11.91
N SER A 17 4.84 -5.33 12.27
CA SER A 17 3.70 -5.53 11.39
C SER A 17 3.76 -4.68 10.11
N LEU A 18 4.23 -3.44 10.21
CA LEU A 18 4.42 -2.55 9.06
C LEU A 18 5.52 -3.05 8.13
N ILE A 19 6.61 -3.61 8.68
CA ILE A 19 7.69 -4.23 7.90
C ILE A 19 7.17 -5.47 7.18
N ASP A 20 6.45 -6.35 7.88
CA ASP A 20 5.88 -7.56 7.28
C ASP A 20 4.90 -7.22 6.17
N TYR A 21 4.11 -6.16 6.34
CA TYR A 21 3.19 -5.65 5.32
C TYR A 21 3.91 -5.10 4.09
N ALA A 22 4.99 -4.32 4.28
CA ALA A 22 5.71 -3.67 3.18
C ALA A 22 6.66 -4.63 2.44
N THR A 23 7.18 -5.67 3.12
CA THR A 23 8.16 -6.62 2.56
C THR A 23 7.72 -7.26 1.24
N PRO A 24 6.53 -7.86 1.11
CA PRO A 24 6.09 -8.45 -0.17
C PRO A 24 5.87 -7.38 -1.26
N ILE A 25 5.58 -6.14 -0.90
CA ILE A 25 5.36 -5.03 -1.85
C ILE A 25 6.68 -4.56 -2.45
N VAL A 26 7.72 -4.41 -1.62
CA VAL A 26 9.04 -3.89 -2.02
C VAL A 26 10.03 -4.99 -2.42
N GLY A 27 9.72 -6.26 -2.15
CA GLY A 27 10.53 -7.42 -2.48
C GLY A 27 11.78 -7.62 -1.61
N SER A 28 11.96 -6.83 -0.56
CA SER A 28 13.09 -6.92 0.36
C SER A 28 12.74 -6.42 1.76
N ARG A 29 13.11 -7.21 2.78
CA ARG A 29 12.93 -6.81 4.18
C ARG A 29 13.74 -5.57 4.55
N SER A 30 14.97 -5.42 4.03
CA SER A 30 15.80 -4.27 4.35
C SER A 30 15.18 -2.97 3.85
N TRP A 31 14.69 -2.97 2.61
CA TRP A 31 13.98 -1.82 2.05
C TRP A 31 12.68 -1.53 2.78
N ALA A 32 11.96 -2.56 3.23
CA ALA A 32 10.79 -2.39 4.07
C ALA A 32 11.13 -1.72 5.42
N GLU A 33 12.24 -2.10 6.05
CA GLU A 33 12.70 -1.50 7.31
C GLU A 33 13.06 -0.02 7.18
N ASP A 34 13.73 0.37 6.10
CA ASP A 34 14.07 1.77 5.82
C ASP A 34 12.82 2.60 5.54
N LEU A 35 11.90 2.02 4.77
CA LEU A 35 10.65 2.66 4.38
C LEU A 35 9.71 2.86 5.58
N VAL A 36 9.66 1.89 6.50
CA VAL A 36 8.90 2.01 7.75
C VAL A 36 9.51 3.06 8.69
N GLN A 37 10.84 3.21 8.69
CA GLN A 37 11.49 4.31 9.42
C GLN A 37 11.16 5.67 8.81
N GLU A 38 11.21 5.81 7.49
CA GLU A 38 10.76 7.02 6.78
C GLU A 38 9.29 7.34 7.09
N ALA A 39 8.43 6.32 7.16
CA ALA A 39 7.03 6.50 7.51
C ALA A 39 6.85 7.07 8.92
N TYR A 40 7.70 6.69 9.89
CA TYR A 40 7.68 7.26 11.23
C TYR A 40 7.98 8.76 11.20
N PHE A 41 8.99 9.21 10.46
CA PHE A 41 9.31 10.64 10.35
C PHE A 41 8.18 11.46 9.72
N ARG A 42 7.38 10.87 8.82
CA ARG A 42 6.19 11.50 8.23
C ARG A 42 4.95 11.44 9.13
N PHE A 43 4.92 10.48 10.05
CA PHE A 43 3.86 10.35 11.04
C PHE A 43 4.05 11.33 12.21
N MET A 44 5.29 11.72 12.49
CA MET A 44 5.58 12.79 13.44
C MET A 44 5.12 14.16 12.90
N PRO A 45 4.59 15.05 13.76
CA PRO A 45 4.19 16.38 13.34
C PRO A 45 5.40 17.19 12.87
N GLN A 46 5.30 17.78 11.69
CA GLN A 46 6.18 18.83 11.21
C GLN A 46 5.63 20.13 11.83
N ASP A 47 6.42 20.82 12.66
CA ASP A 47 6.16 22.20 13.12
C ASP A 47 5.03 22.46 14.14
N GLY A 48 4.62 21.46 14.93
CA GLY A 48 3.76 21.68 16.10
C GLY A 48 2.28 21.96 15.81
N ALA A 49 1.87 21.95 14.54
CA ALA A 49 0.46 21.91 14.14
C ALA A 49 -0.03 20.45 14.18
N ASP A 50 -0.44 20.00 15.36
CA ASP A 50 -1.00 18.67 15.53
C ASP A 50 -2.46 18.65 15.04
N ARG A 51 -2.76 17.86 14.01
CA ARG A 51 -4.16 17.53 13.70
C ARG A 51 -4.49 16.22 14.40
N PRO A 52 -5.58 16.15 15.18
CA PRO A 52 -6.07 14.89 15.69
C PRO A 52 -6.34 13.96 14.50
N VAL A 53 -5.70 12.78 14.51
CA VAL A 53 -5.95 11.72 13.55
C VAL A 53 -6.86 10.72 14.23
N ASP A 54 -8.11 10.62 13.78
CA ASP A 54 -9.11 9.71 14.37
C ASP A 54 -8.67 8.23 14.33
N GLN A 55 -7.83 7.85 13.37
CA GLN A 55 -7.35 6.49 13.16
C GLN A 55 -5.82 6.45 12.94
N PRO A 56 -5.01 6.63 13.99
CA PRO A 56 -3.56 6.84 13.85
C PRO A 56 -2.83 5.61 13.30
N VAL A 57 -3.28 4.40 13.64
CA VAL A 57 -2.75 3.14 13.07
C VAL A 57 -3.03 3.07 11.57
N ALA A 58 -4.28 3.32 11.16
CA ALA A 58 -4.64 3.28 9.75
C ALA A 58 -3.89 4.35 8.94
N TYR A 59 -3.66 5.52 9.54
CA TYR A 59 -2.85 6.56 8.94
C TYR A 59 -1.38 6.16 8.76
N LEU A 60 -0.77 5.51 9.77
CA LEU A 60 0.60 5.03 9.67
C LEU A 60 0.76 3.96 8.56
N TYR A 61 -0.17 3.00 8.48
CA TYR A 61 -0.20 2.05 7.38
C TYR A 61 -0.40 2.72 6.01
N ARG A 62 -1.20 3.79 5.93
CA ARG A 62 -1.37 4.58 4.70
C ARG A 62 -0.06 5.21 4.24
N ILE A 63 0.73 5.77 5.17
CA ILE A 63 2.05 6.33 4.84
C ILE A 63 2.98 5.22 4.31
N VAL A 64 3.07 4.08 5.00
CA VAL A 64 3.88 2.93 4.59
C VAL A 64 3.45 2.40 3.22
N ARG A 65 2.14 2.25 2.98
CA ARG A 65 1.59 1.84 1.67
C ARG A 65 2.06 2.77 0.56
N ASN A 66 1.87 4.08 0.73
CA ASN A 66 2.18 5.05 -0.31
C ASN A 66 3.67 5.02 -0.67
N LEU A 67 4.52 4.97 0.35
CA LEU A 67 5.96 4.82 0.17
C LEU A 67 6.31 3.49 -0.55
N ALA A 68 5.70 2.37 -0.18
CA ALA A 68 5.98 1.06 -0.77
C ALA A 68 5.52 0.96 -2.24
N LEU A 69 4.38 1.56 -2.57
CA LEU A 69 3.90 1.64 -3.95
C LEU A 69 4.77 2.60 -4.79
N ASP A 70 5.20 3.72 -4.22
CA ASP A 70 6.14 4.63 -4.87
C ASP A 70 7.47 3.95 -5.17
N TRP A 71 8.00 3.19 -4.20
CA TRP A 71 9.19 2.36 -4.38
C TRP A 71 9.01 1.39 -5.55
N ARG A 72 7.93 0.59 -5.51
CA ARG A 72 7.64 -0.40 -6.55
C ARG A 72 7.49 0.24 -7.94
N ARG A 73 6.82 1.37 -8.05
CA ARG A 73 6.68 2.12 -9.32
C ARG A 73 8.03 2.55 -9.89
N ARG A 74 8.93 3.07 -9.04
CA ARG A 74 10.29 3.49 -9.45
C ARG A 74 11.13 2.29 -9.89
N THR A 75 11.14 1.21 -9.10
CA THR A 75 11.91 0.01 -9.43
C THR A 75 11.44 -0.65 -10.73
N ILE A 76 10.13 -0.71 -10.99
CA ILE A 76 9.61 -1.20 -12.28
C ILE A 76 10.04 -0.29 -13.43
N ALA A 77 9.99 1.03 -13.25
CA ALA A 77 10.42 1.98 -14.29
C ALA A 77 11.93 1.90 -14.57
N GLU A 78 12.75 1.63 -13.56
CA GLU A 78 14.20 1.43 -13.67
C GLU A 78 14.52 0.09 -14.35
N ASP A 79 13.91 -1.02 -13.93
CA ASP A 79 14.06 -2.33 -14.57
C ASP A 79 13.61 -2.31 -16.05
N GLN A 80 12.56 -1.55 -16.37
CA GLN A 80 12.14 -1.35 -17.77
C GLN A 80 13.14 -0.52 -18.59
N ARG A 81 13.80 0.48 -18.00
CA ARG A 81 14.88 1.23 -18.67
C ARG A 81 16.10 0.35 -18.89
N ASP A 82 16.48 -0.44 -17.90
CA ASP A 82 17.61 -1.37 -17.98
C ASP A 82 17.36 -2.49 -19.00
N LYS A 83 16.12 -3.00 -19.09
CA LYS A 83 15.71 -3.96 -20.13
C LYS A 83 15.72 -3.34 -21.53
N ALA A 84 15.26 -2.10 -21.68
CA ALA A 84 15.32 -1.37 -22.96
C ALA A 84 16.78 -1.09 -23.40
N PHE A 85 17.69 -0.89 -22.44
CA PHE A 85 19.12 -0.72 -22.71
C PHE A 85 19.79 -2.06 -23.08
N ARG A 86 19.34 -3.19 -22.50
CA ARG A 86 19.82 -4.54 -22.83
C ARG A 86 19.21 -5.13 -24.11
N SER A 87 18.05 -4.63 -24.58
CA SER A 87 17.38 -5.12 -25.79
C SER A 87 17.92 -4.54 -27.11
N VAL A 88 19.03 -3.80 -27.09
CA VAL A 88 19.68 -3.31 -28.32
C VAL A 88 20.30 -4.45 -29.16
N SER A 89 20.30 -5.70 -28.66
CA SER A 89 20.90 -6.85 -29.34
C SER A 89 19.93 -7.99 -29.73
N ASP A 90 18.61 -7.83 -29.60
CA ASP A 90 17.64 -8.91 -29.91
C ASP A 90 16.48 -8.40 -30.80
N PRO A 91 16.19 -8.99 -31.98
CA PRO A 91 15.23 -8.43 -32.96
C PRO A 91 13.76 -8.56 -32.57
N HIS A 92 13.44 -9.15 -31.42
CA HIS A 92 12.05 -9.36 -31.01
C HIS A 92 11.82 -9.00 -29.54
N PRO A 93 11.68 -7.71 -29.21
CA PRO A 93 11.32 -7.31 -27.86
C PRO A 93 9.87 -7.75 -27.56
N MET A 94 9.68 -8.66 -26.60
CA MET A 94 8.42 -8.86 -25.87
C MET A 94 8.10 -7.65 -24.96
N VAL A 95 8.40 -6.44 -25.43
CA VAL A 95 8.18 -5.20 -24.70
C VAL A 95 6.72 -4.80 -24.91
N PRO A 96 5.90 -4.67 -23.84
CA PRO A 96 4.54 -4.15 -23.95
C PRO A 96 4.57 -2.79 -24.64
N SER A 97 3.67 -2.58 -25.60
CA SER A 97 3.62 -1.36 -26.38
C SER A 97 3.32 -0.14 -25.47
N PRO A 98 3.65 1.09 -25.91
CA PRO A 98 3.24 2.30 -25.20
C PRO A 98 1.73 2.38 -24.95
N GLU A 99 0.91 1.82 -25.83
CA GLU A 99 -0.55 1.69 -25.65
C GLU A 99 -0.89 0.73 -24.53
N ASP A 100 -0.23 -0.44 -24.45
CA ASP A 100 -0.43 -1.39 -23.35
C ASP A 100 -0.06 -0.72 -22.00
N ARG A 101 1.03 0.05 -21.96
CA ARG A 101 1.45 0.78 -20.74
C ARG A 101 0.44 1.85 -20.30
N ALA A 102 -0.18 2.54 -21.26
CA ALA A 102 -1.23 3.53 -20.97
C ALA A 102 -2.50 2.85 -20.44
N LEU A 103 -2.91 1.74 -21.07
CA LEU A 103 -4.07 0.93 -20.63
C LEU A 103 -3.86 0.34 -19.23
N TYR A 104 -2.70 -0.26 -18.94
CA TYR A 104 -2.37 -0.75 -17.60
C TYR A 104 -2.34 0.39 -16.56
N SER A 105 -1.92 1.60 -16.96
CA SER A 105 -1.92 2.76 -16.07
C SER A 105 -3.34 3.24 -15.74
N ASP A 106 -4.26 3.17 -16.68
CA ASP A 106 -5.65 3.61 -16.50
C ASP A 106 -6.45 2.63 -15.64
N GLU A 107 -6.31 1.32 -15.83
CA GLU A 107 -6.93 0.30 -14.97
C GLU A 107 -6.44 0.41 -13.51
N LEU A 108 -5.12 0.58 -13.30
CA LEU A 108 -4.56 0.79 -11.97
C LEU A 108 -5.07 2.08 -11.33
N ALA A 109 -5.26 3.15 -12.12
CA ALA A 109 -5.82 4.40 -11.63
C ALA A 109 -7.30 4.26 -11.23
N GLU A 110 -8.08 3.41 -11.91
CA GLU A 110 -9.46 3.08 -11.51
C GLU A 110 -9.48 2.24 -10.23
N VAL A 111 -8.58 1.27 -10.07
CA VAL A 111 -8.44 0.51 -8.81
C VAL A 111 -8.11 1.43 -7.64
N ASP A 112 -7.14 2.33 -7.79
CA ASP A 112 -6.77 3.28 -6.75
C ASP A 112 -7.92 4.24 -6.41
N ARG A 113 -8.71 4.68 -7.42
CA ARG A 113 -9.92 5.48 -7.21
C ARG A 113 -10.99 4.71 -6.44
N ALA A 114 -11.29 3.47 -6.84
CA ALA A 114 -12.25 2.62 -6.15
C ALA A 114 -11.84 2.36 -4.69
N LEU A 115 -10.55 2.10 -4.44
CA LEU A 115 -10.03 1.94 -3.08
C LEU A 115 -10.20 3.23 -2.24
N SER A 116 -10.09 4.41 -2.87
CA SER A 116 -10.25 5.71 -2.19
C SER A 116 -11.67 6.02 -1.73
N GLU A 117 -12.68 5.36 -2.31
CA GLU A 117 -14.09 5.48 -1.93
C GLU A 117 -14.44 4.65 -0.67
N LEU A 118 -13.58 3.72 -0.27
CA LEU A 118 -13.80 2.85 0.89
C LEU A 118 -13.42 3.54 2.20
N PRO A 119 -14.08 3.20 3.32
CA PRO A 119 -13.60 3.60 4.65
C PRO A 119 -12.15 3.13 4.88
N ASP A 120 -11.34 3.98 5.52
CA ASP A 120 -9.90 3.77 5.69
C ASP A 120 -9.54 2.37 6.23
N LYS A 121 -10.23 1.91 7.26
CA LYS A 121 -9.97 0.58 7.85
C LYS A 121 -10.37 -0.57 6.92
N MET A 122 -11.39 -0.40 6.09
CA MET A 122 -11.85 -1.42 5.14
C MET A 122 -10.86 -1.54 3.98
N ARG A 123 -10.44 -0.40 3.41
CA ARG A 123 -9.34 -0.35 2.44
C ARG A 123 -8.09 -1.02 2.99
N LEU A 124 -7.70 -0.66 4.21
CA LEU A 124 -6.50 -1.21 4.83
C LEU A 124 -6.59 -2.72 5.04
N ALA A 125 -7.73 -3.24 5.51
CA ALA A 125 -7.95 -4.68 5.64
C ALA A 125 -7.77 -5.40 4.30
N PHE A 126 -8.35 -4.85 3.22
CA PHE A 126 -8.19 -5.40 1.87
C PHE A 126 -6.73 -5.39 1.41
N GLU A 127 -6.02 -4.29 1.61
CA GLU A 127 -4.62 -4.14 1.18
C GLU A 127 -3.68 -5.06 1.96
N MET A 128 -3.86 -5.17 3.27
CA MET A 128 -3.10 -6.12 4.08
C MET A 128 -3.30 -7.55 3.60
N HIS A 129 -4.52 -7.91 3.20
CA HIS A 129 -4.81 -9.23 2.67
C HIS A 129 -4.24 -9.46 1.27
N ARG A 130 -4.44 -8.50 0.36
CA ARG A 130 -4.15 -8.68 -1.07
C ARG A 130 -2.72 -8.34 -1.46
N LEU A 131 -2.13 -7.34 -0.82
CA LEU A 131 -0.77 -6.86 -1.08
C LEU A 131 0.23 -7.40 -0.07
N GLY A 132 -0.18 -7.45 1.20
CA GLY A 132 0.65 -7.94 2.31
C GLY A 132 0.54 -9.45 2.55
N GLU A 133 -0.30 -10.16 1.79
CA GLU A 133 -0.59 -11.60 1.95
C GLU A 133 -1.01 -12.01 3.38
N ALA A 134 -1.47 -11.05 4.19
CA ALA A 134 -1.76 -11.29 5.58
C ALA A 134 -3.04 -12.16 5.74
N PRO A 135 -3.03 -13.17 6.61
CA PRO A 135 -4.23 -13.95 6.92
C PRO A 135 -5.23 -13.12 7.72
N LEU A 136 -6.54 -13.42 7.59
CA LEU A 136 -7.62 -12.66 8.23
C LEU A 136 -7.48 -12.54 9.76
N ARG A 137 -6.91 -13.55 10.41
CA ARG A 137 -6.61 -13.52 11.86
C ARG A 137 -5.66 -12.39 12.23
N GLU A 138 -4.65 -12.19 11.42
CA GLU A 138 -3.60 -11.22 11.65
C GLU A 138 -4.09 -9.81 11.33
N ILE A 139 -4.93 -9.67 10.30
CA ILE A 139 -5.63 -8.41 10.00
C ILE A 139 -6.54 -8.02 11.17
N ALA A 140 -7.27 -8.99 11.73
CA ALA A 140 -8.16 -8.78 12.86
C ALA A 140 -7.41 -8.28 14.10
N GLU A 141 -6.30 -8.94 14.43
CA GLU A 141 -5.40 -8.54 15.53
C GLU A 141 -4.81 -7.15 15.30
N ARG A 142 -4.29 -6.87 14.11
CA ARG A 142 -3.62 -5.59 13.78
C ARG A 142 -4.59 -4.41 13.73
N LEU A 143 -5.84 -4.62 13.32
CA LEU A 143 -6.85 -3.56 13.19
C LEU A 143 -7.79 -3.45 14.39
N ASP A 144 -7.62 -4.30 15.40
CA ASP A 144 -8.46 -4.40 16.60
C ASP A 144 -9.94 -4.61 16.24
N ILE A 145 -10.20 -5.65 15.45
CA ILE A 145 -11.54 -6.05 14.98
C ILE A 145 -11.69 -7.57 15.08
N SER A 146 -12.90 -8.08 14.91
CA SER A 146 -13.11 -9.53 14.82
C SER A 146 -12.63 -10.09 13.47
N VAL A 147 -12.21 -11.35 13.45
CA VAL A 147 -11.88 -12.10 12.20
C VAL A 147 -13.06 -12.07 11.21
N ALA A 148 -14.28 -12.15 11.73
CA ALA A 148 -15.48 -12.03 10.91
C ALA A 148 -15.61 -10.63 10.27
N THR A 149 -15.30 -9.56 11.00
CA THR A 149 -15.28 -8.20 10.45
C THR A 149 -14.16 -8.04 9.43
N ALA A 150 -12.96 -8.56 9.69
CA ALA A 150 -11.85 -8.54 8.74
C ALA A 150 -12.24 -9.22 7.41
N GLY A 151 -12.80 -10.44 7.46
CA GLY A 151 -13.27 -11.15 6.27
C GLY A 151 -14.41 -10.44 5.54
N ARG A 152 -15.35 -9.85 6.27
CA ARG A 152 -16.44 -9.06 5.68
C ARG A 152 -15.90 -7.83 4.95
N TRP A 153 -14.97 -7.10 5.57
CA TRP A 153 -14.37 -5.90 4.98
C TRP A 153 -13.55 -6.21 3.74
N THR A 154 -12.72 -7.26 3.77
CA THR A 154 -11.95 -7.67 2.58
C THR A 154 -12.88 -8.05 1.43
N GLN A 155 -13.98 -8.77 1.71
CA GLN A 155 -14.96 -9.16 0.69
C GLN A 155 -15.75 -7.96 0.15
N GLN A 156 -16.18 -7.03 1.02
CA GLN A 156 -16.88 -5.81 0.61
C GLN A 156 -16.00 -4.91 -0.26
N ALA A 157 -14.73 -4.73 0.13
CA ALA A 157 -13.76 -3.99 -0.66
C ALA A 157 -13.54 -4.63 -2.04
N HIS A 158 -13.36 -5.96 -2.10
CA HIS A 158 -13.22 -6.69 -3.36
C HIS A 158 -14.44 -6.51 -4.27
N ALA A 159 -15.65 -6.64 -3.71
CA ALA A 159 -16.90 -6.45 -4.46
C ALA A 159 -17.05 -5.01 -4.98
N HIS A 160 -16.66 -4.02 -4.17
CA HIS A 160 -16.70 -2.61 -4.56
C HIS A 160 -15.75 -2.33 -5.74
N ILE A 161 -14.49 -2.77 -5.66
CA ILE A 161 -13.51 -2.61 -6.74
C ILE A 161 -13.99 -3.30 -8.02
N ALA A 162 -14.44 -4.55 -7.92
CA ALA A 162 -14.94 -5.30 -9.08
C ALA A 162 -16.16 -4.63 -9.74
N ARG A 163 -17.01 -3.95 -8.97
CA ARG A 163 -18.12 -3.16 -9.53
C ARG A 163 -17.60 -1.92 -10.26
N ARG A 164 -16.70 -1.15 -9.64
CA ARG A 164 -16.17 0.09 -10.22
C ARG A 164 -15.44 -0.15 -11.53
N LEU A 165 -14.69 -1.25 -11.64
CA LEU A 165 -14.01 -1.63 -12.89
C LEU A 165 -15.00 -1.98 -14.02
N ARG A 166 -16.09 -2.68 -13.72
CA ARG A 166 -17.15 -2.94 -14.72
C ARG A 166 -17.83 -1.66 -15.18
N ASP A 167 -18.06 -0.72 -14.26
CA ASP A 167 -18.72 0.55 -14.54
C ASP A 167 -17.83 1.49 -15.38
N SER A 168 -16.49 1.35 -15.34
CA SER A 168 -15.55 2.15 -16.16
C SER A 168 -15.34 1.60 -17.57
N GLU A 169 -15.71 0.35 -17.84
CA GLU A 169 -15.65 -0.28 -19.17
C GLU A 169 -16.90 0.00 -20.03
N SER A 170 -17.93 0.65 -19.45
CA SER A 170 -19.22 0.97 -20.09
C SER A 170 -19.34 2.45 -20.45
#